data_AF-I4ECA3-F1
#
_entry.id   AF-I4ECA3-F1
#
_cell.length_a   1.000
_cell.length_b   1.000
_cell.length_c   1.000
_cell.angle_alpha   90.00
_cell.angle_beta   90.00
_cell.angle_gamma   90.00
#
_symmetry.space_group_name_H-M   'P 1'
#
loop_
_entity.id
_entity.type
_entity.pdbx_description
1 polymer ?
#
loop_
_entity_poly.entity_id
_entity_poly.type
_entity_poly.pdbx_seq_one_letter_code
_entity_poly.pdbx_strand_id
1 'polypeptide(L)'
;MVTATARARSEAMNWLKVGVISGILAGIVYIVYEMVVAEISGQGLLMPLRRIGAMVLGPDVLSPTAAAGTAVIVGIILALVLSIVYGVAVALTVAGISYFQENPRLLIGMVTLWAFFLYIFNYFFWGRTFWPWFFQSNSFWQFLGITVFFGTVLGLLLAERKHLGGR
;
A
#
# COMPACT_ATOMS: atom_id res chain seq x y z
N MET A 1 34.73 -12.00 11.32
CA MET A 1 33.50 -12.45 10.63
C MET A 1 32.24 -12.27 11.46
N VAL A 2 32.17 -12.71 12.72
CA VAL A 2 30.97 -12.63 13.59
C VAL A 2 30.36 -11.21 13.70
N THR A 3 31.21 -10.18 13.75
CA THR A 3 30.80 -8.76 13.83
C THR A 3 30.15 -8.21 12.56
N ALA A 4 30.55 -8.68 11.37
CA ALA A 4 29.97 -8.23 10.10
C ALA A 4 28.55 -8.78 9.90
N THR A 5 28.33 -10.06 10.27
CA THR A 5 27.02 -10.71 10.17
C THR A 5 26.00 -10.11 11.14
N ALA A 6 26.44 -9.78 12.36
CA ALA A 6 25.60 -9.12 13.35
C ALA A 6 25.14 -7.72 12.89
N ARG A 7 26.05 -6.94 12.28
CA ARG A 7 25.73 -5.63 11.72
C ARG A 7 24.73 -5.70 10.57
N ALA A 8 24.97 -6.59 9.61
CA ALA A 8 24.07 -6.78 8.47
C ALA A 8 22.65 -7.20 8.92
N ARG A 9 22.55 -8.09 9.92
CA ARG A 9 21.27 -8.48 10.52
C ARG A 9 20.56 -7.30 11.20
N SER A 10 21.31 -6.47 11.93
CA SER A 10 20.75 -5.28 12.59
C SER A 10 20.21 -4.27 11.57
N GLU A 11 20.94 -4.04 10.49
CA GLU A 11 20.53 -3.12 9.41
C GLU A 11 19.29 -3.65 8.68
N ALA A 12 19.27 -4.94 8.33
CA ALA A 12 18.09 -5.57 7.72
C ALA A 12 16.85 -5.48 8.63
N MET A 13 17.01 -5.70 9.94
CA MET A 13 15.92 -5.57 10.90
C MET A 13 15.41 -4.13 11.01
N ASN A 14 16.30 -3.14 10.90
CA ASN A 14 15.90 -1.73 10.89
C ASN A 14 15.05 -1.41 9.64
N TRP A 15 15.51 -1.84 8.47
CA TRP A 15 14.76 -1.64 7.22
C TRP A 15 13.42 -2.38 7.20
N LEU A 16 13.34 -3.56 7.82
CA LEU A 16 12.08 -4.26 8.02
C LEU A 16 11.10 -3.41 8.83
N LYS A 17 11.54 -2.87 9.99
CA LYS A 17 10.70 -2.01 10.84
C LYS A 17 10.25 -0.76 10.11
N VAL A 18 11.17 -0.07 9.43
CA VAL A 18 10.87 1.12 8.62
C VAL A 18 9.85 0.77 7.54
N GLY A 19 10.02 -0.34 6.82
CA GLY A 19 9.08 -0.78 5.79
C GLY A 19 7.69 -1.10 6.32
N VAL A 20 7.59 -1.75 7.48
CA VAL A 20 6.30 -2.01 8.14
C VAL A 20 5.60 -0.70 8.51
N ILE A 21 6.30 0.21 9.21
CA ILE A 21 5.72 1.47 9.68
C ILE A 21 5.32 2.35 8.49
N SER A 22 6.23 2.54 7.53
CA SER A 22 5.95 3.36 6.35
C SER A 22 4.83 2.76 5.49
N GLY A 23 4.79 1.44 5.36
CA GLY A 23 3.72 0.72 4.68
C GLY A 23 2.36 0.95 5.32
N ILE A 24 2.25 0.80 6.64
CA ILE A 24 1.01 1.06 7.39
C ILE A 24 0.55 2.51 7.19
N LEU A 25 1.45 3.48 7.39
CA LEU A 25 1.09 4.90 7.29
C LEU A 25 0.66 5.28 5.86
N ALA A 26 1.39 4.85 4.84
CA ALA A 26 1.01 5.07 3.44
C ALA A 26 -0.32 4.37 3.10
N GLY A 27 -0.53 3.15 3.61
CA GLY A 27 -1.79 2.41 3.46
C GLY A 27 -2.99 3.12 4.09
N ILE A 28 -2.81 3.73 5.26
CA ILE A 28 -3.84 4.54 5.92
C ILE A 28 -4.17 5.77 5.06
N VAL A 29 -3.17 6.47 4.54
CA VAL A 29 -3.41 7.63 3.67
C VAL A 29 -4.17 7.22 2.39
N TYR A 30 -3.78 6.10 1.78
CA TYR A 30 -4.47 5.56 0.61
C TYR A 30 -5.92 5.19 0.90
N ILE A 31 -6.20 4.47 1.99
CA ILE A 31 -7.57 4.06 2.27
C ILE A 31 -8.47 5.24 2.64
N VAL A 32 -7.94 6.24 3.36
CA VAL A 32 -8.67 7.48 3.65
C VAL A 32 -9.01 8.22 2.34
N TYR A 33 -8.05 8.30 1.41
CA TYR A 33 -8.30 8.84 0.07
C TYR A 33 -9.43 8.09 -0.64
N GLU A 34 -9.38 6.76 -0.69
CA GLU A 34 -10.41 5.94 -1.34
C GLU A 34 -11.80 6.15 -0.70
N MET A 35 -11.86 6.26 0.63
CA MET A 35 -13.10 6.51 1.37
C MET A 35 -13.70 7.87 1.00
N VAL A 36 -12.87 8.91 0.93
CA VAL A 36 -13.30 10.25 0.50
C VAL A 36 -13.81 10.21 -0.94
N VAL A 37 -13.08 9.58 -1.86
CA VAL A 37 -13.49 9.45 -3.27
C VAL A 37 -14.80 8.68 -3.40
N ALA A 38 -14.99 7.61 -2.62
CA ALA A 38 -16.21 6.82 -2.65
C ALA A 38 -17.43 7.62 -2.16
N GLU A 39 -17.26 8.42 -1.11
CA GLU A 39 -18.33 9.26 -0.57
C GLU A 39 -18.74 10.35 -1.57
N ILE A 40 -17.78 11.09 -2.13
CA ILE A 40 -18.10 12.14 -3.13
C ILE A 40 -18.65 11.55 -4.44
N SER A 41 -18.38 10.27 -4.72
CA SER A 41 -18.91 9.54 -5.87
C SER A 41 -20.27 8.88 -5.59
N GLY A 42 -20.85 9.08 -4.39
CA GLY A 42 -22.15 8.52 -4.01
C GLY A 42 -22.15 7.00 -3.79
N GLN A 43 -20.99 6.37 -3.63
CA GLN A 43 -20.86 4.92 -3.39
C GLN A 43 -20.94 4.56 -1.90
N GLY A 44 -20.75 5.56 -1.03
CA GLY A 44 -20.72 5.43 0.42
C GLY A 44 -19.31 5.23 0.97
N LEU A 45 -19.04 5.89 2.09
CA LEU A 45 -17.73 6.00 2.74
C LEU A 45 -17.00 4.67 2.95
N LEU A 46 -17.71 3.60 3.36
CA LEU A 46 -17.11 2.30 3.69
C LEU A 46 -17.01 1.35 2.48
N MET A 47 -17.47 1.77 1.30
CA MET A 47 -17.48 0.93 0.10
C MET A 47 -16.08 0.42 -0.32
N PRO A 48 -15.00 1.22 -0.25
CA PRO A 48 -13.66 0.71 -0.55
C PRO A 48 -13.25 -0.45 0.34
N LEU A 49 -13.52 -0.37 1.65
CA LEU A 49 -13.22 -1.44 2.59
C LEU A 49 -14.03 -2.70 2.27
N ARG A 50 -15.32 -2.55 1.94
CA ARG A 50 -16.15 -3.69 1.49
C ARG A 50 -15.61 -4.31 0.21
N ARG A 51 -15.17 -3.51 -0.78
CA ARG A 51 -14.57 -3.99 -2.04
C ARG A 51 -13.29 -4.76 -1.80
N ILE A 52 -12.42 -4.28 -0.92
CA ILE A 52 -11.20 -5.00 -0.54
C ILE A 52 -11.57 -6.31 0.19
N GLY A 53 -12.52 -6.27 1.12
CA GLY A 53 -13.00 -7.48 1.82
C GLY A 53 -13.62 -8.52 0.88
N ALA A 54 -14.31 -8.07 -0.17
CA ALA A 54 -14.88 -8.93 -1.19
C ALA A 54 -13.83 -9.68 -2.03
N MET A 55 -12.56 -9.26 -1.99
CA MET A 55 -11.48 -10.04 -2.61
C MET A 55 -11.31 -11.42 -1.95
N VAL A 56 -11.64 -11.52 -0.66
CA VAL A 56 -11.54 -12.75 0.14
C VAL A 56 -12.90 -13.41 0.29
N LEU A 57 -13.93 -12.62 0.59
CA LEU A 57 -15.27 -13.13 0.90
C LEU A 57 -16.15 -13.36 -0.34
N GLY A 58 -15.72 -12.89 -1.52
CA GLY A 58 -16.52 -12.91 -2.74
C GLY A 58 -17.43 -11.68 -2.90
N PRO A 59 -18.03 -11.49 -4.08
CA PRO A 59 -18.76 -10.28 -4.44
C PRO A 59 -20.11 -10.12 -3.74
N ASP A 60 -20.69 -11.17 -3.16
CA ASP A 60 -22.02 -11.13 -2.52
C ASP A 60 -22.09 -10.12 -1.36
N VAL A 61 -20.96 -9.89 -0.68
CA VAL A 61 -20.85 -8.91 0.40
C VAL A 61 -20.91 -7.45 -0.07
N LEU A 62 -20.93 -7.21 -1.39
CA LEU A 62 -21.13 -5.89 -2.00
C LEU A 62 -22.61 -5.55 -2.19
N SER A 63 -23.52 -6.52 -2.01
CA SER A 63 -24.95 -6.26 -2.10
C SER A 63 -25.39 -5.17 -1.11
N PRO A 64 -26.29 -4.25 -1.50
CA PRO A 64 -26.87 -3.27 -0.58
C PRO A 64 -27.56 -3.90 0.64
N THR A 65 -28.07 -5.12 0.49
CA THR A 65 -28.78 -5.85 1.56
C THR A 65 -27.87 -6.69 2.45
N ALA A 66 -26.59 -6.84 2.12
CA ALA A 66 -25.66 -7.63 2.91
C ALA A 66 -25.20 -6.88 4.17
N ALA A 67 -25.10 -7.59 5.29
CA ALA A 67 -24.48 -7.07 6.51
C ALA A 67 -23.00 -6.73 6.25
N ALA A 68 -22.68 -5.44 6.20
CA ALA A 68 -21.38 -4.95 5.76
C ALA A 68 -20.23 -5.13 6.76
N GLY A 69 -20.53 -5.41 8.04
CA GLY A 69 -19.54 -5.39 9.13
C GLY A 69 -18.36 -6.33 8.89
N THR A 70 -18.62 -7.59 8.54
CA THR A 70 -17.56 -8.58 8.28
C THR A 70 -16.70 -8.19 7.09
N ALA A 71 -17.30 -7.70 6.00
CA ALA A 71 -16.57 -7.28 4.82
C ALA A 71 -15.66 -6.07 5.08
N VAL A 72 -16.13 -5.12 5.89
CA VAL A 72 -15.33 -3.97 6.31
C VAL A 72 -14.12 -4.42 7.15
N ILE A 73 -14.33 -5.30 8.13
CA ILE A 73 -13.23 -5.81 8.98
C ILE A 73 -12.20 -6.57 8.16
N VAL A 74 -12.64 -7.51 7.31
CA VAL A 74 -11.73 -8.26 6.42
C VAL A 74 -11.01 -7.31 5.46
N GLY A 75 -11.70 -6.29 4.95
CA GLY A 75 -11.12 -5.26 4.10
C GLY A 75 -10.01 -4.46 4.79
N ILE A 76 -10.22 -4.03 6.05
CA ILE A 76 -9.19 -3.33 6.84
C ILE A 76 -7.96 -4.23 7.03
N ILE A 77 -8.16 -5.49 7.42
CA ILE A 77 -7.06 -6.43 7.66
C ILE A 77 -6.28 -6.64 6.36
N LEU A 78 -6.96 -6.93 5.25
CA LEU A 78 -6.29 -7.16 3.98
C LEU A 78 -5.57 -5.92 3.47
N ALA A 79 -6.16 -4.73 3.60
CA ALA A 79 -5.53 -3.47 3.22
C ALA A 79 -4.24 -3.22 4.01
N LEU A 80 -4.24 -3.47 5.32
CA LEU A 80 -3.05 -3.34 6.16
C LEU A 80 -1.99 -4.37 5.80
N VAL A 81 -2.37 -5.64 5.61
CA VAL A 81 -1.43 -6.71 5.23
C VAL A 81 -0.75 -6.38 3.91
N LEU A 82 -1.52 -6.01 2.87
CA LEU A 82 -0.95 -5.64 1.57
C LEU A 82 -0.05 -4.41 1.68
N SER A 83 -0.46 -3.42 2.45
CA SER A 83 0.33 -2.19 2.65
C SER A 83 1.65 -2.46 3.37
N ILE A 84 1.66 -3.35 4.36
CA ILE A 84 2.90 -3.82 5.03
C ILE A 84 3.78 -4.58 4.04
N VAL A 85 3.22 -5.52 3.28
CA VAL A 85 3.98 -6.33 2.31
C VAL A 85 4.67 -5.43 1.28
N TYR A 86 3.94 -4.47 0.72
CA TYR A 86 4.47 -3.51 -0.23
C TYR A 86 5.49 -2.56 0.40
N GLY A 87 5.21 -2.01 1.59
CA GLY A 87 6.14 -1.15 2.31
C GLY A 87 7.46 -1.83 2.63
N VAL A 88 7.41 -3.09 3.10
CA VAL A 88 8.59 -3.92 3.36
C VAL A 88 9.34 -4.24 2.07
N ALA A 89 8.65 -4.65 1.00
CA ALA A 89 9.29 -4.96 -0.27
C ALA A 89 10.09 -3.78 -0.83
N VAL A 90 9.51 -2.58 -0.79
CA VAL A 90 10.20 -1.36 -1.22
C VAL A 90 11.34 -1.02 -0.27
N ALA A 91 11.13 -1.05 1.04
CA ALA A 91 12.17 -0.73 2.02
C ALA A 91 13.41 -1.64 1.89
N LEU A 92 13.20 -2.95 1.69
CA LEU A 92 14.31 -3.90 1.48
C LEU A 92 15.01 -3.68 0.14
N THR A 93 14.29 -3.26 -0.90
CA THR A 93 14.89 -2.89 -2.19
C THR A 93 15.80 -1.66 -2.04
N VAL A 94 15.33 -0.65 -1.30
CA VAL A 94 16.10 0.57 -1.00
C VAL A 94 17.32 0.27 -0.12
N ALA A 95 17.19 -0.67 0.82
CA ALA A 95 18.30 -1.13 1.66
C ALA A 95 19.47 -1.69 0.84
N GLY A 96 19.19 -2.37 -0.27
CA GLY A 96 20.20 -2.96 -1.15
C GLY A 96 20.86 -1.98 -2.13
N ILE A 97 20.34 -0.75 -2.28
CA ILE A 97 20.77 0.21 -3.31
C ILE A 97 21.18 1.52 -2.63
N SER A 98 22.47 1.67 -2.34
CA SER A 98 23.03 2.85 -1.64
C SER A 98 22.68 4.18 -2.33
N TYR A 99 22.58 4.18 -3.66
CA TYR A 99 22.24 5.37 -4.43
C TYR A 99 20.89 5.98 -4.05
N PHE A 100 19.89 5.17 -3.73
CA PHE A 100 18.58 5.65 -3.26
C PHE A 100 18.62 6.19 -1.84
N GLN A 101 19.55 5.70 -1.01
CA GLN A 101 19.71 6.16 0.37
C GLN A 101 20.35 7.55 0.45
N GLU A 102 21.17 7.90 -0.53
CA GLU A 102 21.88 9.19 -0.66
C GLU A 102 21.06 10.26 -1.39
N ASN A 103 20.05 9.86 -2.19
CA ASN A 103 19.27 10.77 -3.03
C ASN A 103 17.76 10.69 -2.73
N PRO A 104 17.26 11.35 -1.66
CA PRO A 104 15.86 11.28 -1.24
C PRO A 104 14.85 11.67 -2.33
N ARG A 105 15.15 12.69 -3.15
CA ARG A 105 14.27 13.13 -4.24
C ARG A 105 14.09 12.05 -5.30
N LEU A 106 15.19 11.38 -5.67
CA LEU A 106 15.16 10.27 -6.61
C LEU A 106 14.40 9.08 -6.02
N LEU A 107 14.63 8.76 -4.75
CA LEU A 107 13.90 7.71 -4.03
C LEU A 107 12.39 7.95 -4.12
N ILE A 108 11.92 9.15 -3.76
CA ILE A 108 10.49 9.49 -3.83
C ILE A 108 9.95 9.25 -5.25
N GLY A 109 10.62 9.80 -6.27
CA GLY A 109 10.21 9.63 -7.67
C GLY A 109 10.18 8.17 -8.12
N MET A 110 11.15 7.36 -7.71
CA MET A 110 11.22 5.94 -8.06
C MET A 110 10.16 5.11 -7.34
N VAL A 111 9.84 5.40 -6.08
CA VAL A 111 8.76 4.71 -5.35
C VAL A 111 7.39 5.09 -5.91
N THR A 112 7.17 6.36 -6.27
CA THR A 112 5.97 6.80 -7.00
C THR A 112 5.84 6.05 -8.33
N LEU A 113 6.92 5.97 -9.12
CA LEU A 113 6.91 5.24 -10.39
C LEU A 113 6.68 3.73 -10.19
N TRP A 114 7.29 3.14 -9.17
CA TRP A 114 7.04 1.74 -8.81
C TRP A 114 5.56 1.53 -8.45
N ALA A 115 4.95 2.44 -7.70
CA ALA A 115 3.53 2.36 -7.35
C ALA A 115 2.62 2.53 -8.58
N PHE A 116 3.04 3.30 -9.58
CA PHE A 116 2.35 3.32 -10.88
C PHE A 116 2.35 1.95 -11.56
N PHE A 117 3.49 1.25 -11.58
CA PHE A 117 3.53 -0.12 -12.09
C PHE A 117 2.72 -1.08 -11.23
N LEU A 118 2.74 -0.90 -9.92
CA LEU A 118 1.89 -1.66 -9.00
C LEU A 118 0.40 -1.43 -9.31
N TYR A 119 -0.02 -0.21 -9.59
CA TYR A 119 -1.37 0.11 -10.04
C TYR A 119 -1.71 -0.66 -11.32
N ILE A 120 -0.84 -0.60 -12.34
CA ILE A 120 -1.09 -1.31 -13.60
C ILE A 120 -1.26 -2.81 -13.34
N PHE A 121 -0.33 -3.38 -12.58
CA PHE A 121 -0.30 -4.81 -12.31
C PHE A 121 -1.49 -5.25 -11.45
N ASN A 122 -1.79 -4.55 -10.37
CA ASN A 122 -2.91 -4.88 -9.50
C ASN A 122 -4.24 -4.67 -10.21
N TYR A 123 -4.42 -3.55 -10.89
CA TYR A 123 -5.71 -3.21 -11.48
C TYR A 123 -5.98 -4.03 -12.74
N PHE A 124 -5.04 -4.10 -13.68
CA PHE A 124 -5.27 -4.75 -14.98
C PHE A 124 -4.90 -6.23 -15.02
N PHE A 125 -3.90 -6.68 -14.25
CA PHE A 125 -3.52 -8.10 -14.24
C PHE A 125 -4.28 -8.87 -13.15
N TRP A 126 -4.06 -8.54 -11.88
CA TRP A 126 -4.71 -9.26 -10.77
C TRP A 126 -6.22 -9.03 -10.73
N GLY A 127 -6.64 -7.78 -10.79
CA GLY A 127 -8.05 -7.40 -10.80
C GLY A 127 -8.81 -8.10 -11.92
N ARG A 128 -8.27 -8.12 -13.14
CA ARG A 128 -8.97 -8.76 -14.28
C ARG A 128 -9.03 -10.27 -14.18
N THR A 129 -7.96 -10.88 -13.67
CA THR A 129 -7.82 -12.33 -13.66
C THR A 129 -8.61 -12.97 -12.52
N PHE A 130 -8.61 -12.36 -11.34
CA PHE A 130 -9.15 -12.96 -10.11
C PHE A 130 -10.40 -12.25 -9.59
N TRP A 131 -10.58 -10.96 -9.87
CA TRP A 131 -11.70 -10.16 -9.36
C TRP A 131 -12.36 -9.31 -10.45
N PRO A 132 -12.98 -9.89 -11.50
CA PRO A 132 -13.53 -9.12 -12.62
C PRO A 132 -14.55 -8.05 -12.23
N TRP A 133 -15.22 -8.18 -11.08
CA TRP A 133 -16.16 -7.19 -10.52
C TRP A 133 -15.47 -5.93 -9.98
N PHE A 134 -14.14 -5.96 -9.78
CA PHE A 134 -13.37 -4.84 -9.24
C PHE A 134 -13.29 -3.63 -10.20
N PHE A 135 -13.56 -3.81 -11.50
CA PHE A 135 -13.52 -2.74 -12.52
C PHE A 135 -14.68 -1.75 -12.46
N GLN A 136 -15.61 -1.91 -11.52
CA GLN A 136 -16.67 -0.93 -11.29
C GLN A 136 -16.15 0.38 -10.70
N SER A 137 -14.89 0.42 -10.23
CA SER A 137 -14.21 1.66 -9.84
C SER A 137 -13.70 2.45 -11.04
N ASN A 138 -13.67 3.77 -10.92
CA ASN A 138 -13.07 4.63 -11.92
C ASN A 138 -11.53 4.46 -11.91
N SER A 139 -10.99 4.06 -13.06
CA SER A 139 -9.56 3.84 -13.30
C SER A 139 -8.67 5.04 -12.93
N PHE A 140 -9.14 6.27 -13.22
CA PHE A 140 -8.39 7.48 -12.91
C PHE A 140 -8.21 7.70 -11.41
N TRP A 141 -9.26 7.48 -10.61
CA TRP A 141 -9.16 7.62 -9.15
C TRP A 141 -8.26 6.55 -8.53
N GLN A 142 -8.33 5.31 -9.03
CA GLN A 142 -7.43 4.25 -8.57
C GLN A 142 -5.97 4.51 -8.93
N PHE A 143 -5.71 5.05 -10.12
CA PHE A 143 -4.39 5.50 -10.52
C PHE A 143 -3.83 6.53 -9.52
N LEU A 144 -4.61 7.56 -9.17
CA LEU A 144 -4.19 8.58 -8.21
C LEU A 144 -3.98 8.00 -6.81
N GLY A 145 -4.89 7.15 -6.34
CA GLY A 145 -4.81 6.53 -5.04
C GLY A 145 -3.53 5.71 -4.86
N ILE A 146 -3.27 4.77 -5.76
CA ILE A 146 -2.11 3.89 -5.63
C ILE A 146 -0.80 4.63 -5.98
N THR A 147 -0.77 5.39 -7.08
CA THR A 147 0.47 6.03 -7.54
C THR A 147 0.89 7.16 -6.61
N VAL A 148 -0.05 8.04 -6.26
CA VAL A 148 0.26 9.29 -5.54
C VAL A 148 0.07 9.10 -4.04
N PHE A 149 -1.13 8.74 -3.59
CA PHE A 149 -1.44 8.70 -2.15
C PHE A 149 -0.76 7.54 -1.41
N PHE A 150 -0.57 6.39 -2.07
CA PHE A 150 0.25 5.32 -1.52
C PHE A 150 1.73 5.51 -1.87
N GLY A 151 2.06 5.54 -3.17
CA GLY A 151 3.46 5.54 -3.65
C GLY A 151 4.30 6.72 -3.18
N THR A 152 3.83 7.95 -3.42
CA THR A 152 4.60 9.15 -3.03
C THR A 152 4.74 9.26 -1.52
N VAL A 153 3.68 8.96 -0.76
CA VAL A 153 3.71 8.97 0.71
C VAL A 153 4.68 7.93 1.25
N LEU A 154 4.67 6.70 0.71
CA LEU A 154 5.65 5.69 1.05
C LEU A 154 7.08 6.16 0.77
N GLY A 155 7.31 6.76 -0.41
CA GLY A 155 8.61 7.34 -0.77
C GLY A 155 9.09 8.42 0.20
N LEU A 156 8.19 9.33 0.61
CA LEU A 156 8.47 10.37 1.60
C LEU A 156 8.84 9.78 2.95
N LEU A 157 8.06 8.81 3.45
CA LEU A 157 8.32 8.16 4.73
C LEU A 157 9.64 7.38 4.74
N LEU A 158 9.99 6.72 3.63
CA LEU A 158 11.29 6.03 3.47
C LEU A 158 12.46 7.02 3.37
N ALA A 159 12.25 8.19 2.75
CA ALA A 159 13.23 9.27 2.77
C ALA A 159 13.47 9.80 4.19
N GLU A 160 12.43 9.88 5.01
CA GLU A 160 12.47 10.33 6.41
C GLU A 160 12.83 9.24 7.44
N ARG A 161 13.26 8.06 6.98
CA ARG A 161 13.50 6.85 7.82
C ARG A 161 14.31 7.07 9.10
N LYS A 162 15.17 8.09 9.16
CA LYS A 162 15.95 8.44 10.36
C LYS A 162 15.05 8.70 11.58
N HIS A 163 13.84 9.22 11.35
CA HIS A 163 12.86 9.46 12.39
C HIS A 163 12.02 8.22 12.74
N LEU A 164 11.97 7.21 11.87
CA LEU A 164 11.16 5.99 12.04
C LEU A 164 11.95 4.79 12.57
N GLY A 165 13.26 4.71 12.27
CA GLY A 165 14.12 3.57 12.61
C GLY A 165 14.83 3.66 13.97
N GLY A 166 14.74 4.80 14.66
CA GLY A 166 15.39 5.00 15.95
C GLY A 166 16.92 4.92 15.88
N ARG A 167 17.54 5.88 15.21
CA ARG A 167 18.89 6.46 15.46
C ARG A 167 19.22 7.47 14.35
#